data_AF-A0A8J7E0Z6-F1
#
_entry.id   AF-A0A8J7E0Z6-F1
#
_cell.length_a   1.000
_cell.length_b   1.000
_cell.length_c   1.000
_cell.angle_alpha   90.00
_cell.angle_beta   90.00
_cell.angle_gamma   90.00
#
_symmetry.space_group_name_H-M   'P 1'
#
loop_
_entity.id
_entity.type
_entity.pdbx_description
1 polymer ?
#
loop_
_entity_poly.entity_id
_entity_poly.type
_entity_poly.pdbx_seq_one_letter_code
_entity_poly.pdbx_strand_id
1 'polypeptide(L)'
;IKGGWTILAENYALEYGEDKLYADLAAEKAFAAQKQGRKIFVEVKSFLGRSFCNDLEGAVGQYIIYRNILEETNSDFKIHLAITGGIHRSYFQKKLAQMIVRRNKVNLLIVDPDREEIEQWIEYHREVIKKILKEYHNLNLKSPSATLESAVVFDEARDHYLLLTMGWKKDERIKGVTIHVRLQNGKIWIEEDWTEEGIATDLLRLGIAPEEIVLAFHPPQLRQYTEFAIA
;
A
#
# COMPACT_ATOMS: atom_id res chain seq x y z
N ILE A 1 1.42 14.15 -19.50
CA ILE A 1 1.29 12.99 -18.60
C ILE A 1 -0.15 12.52 -18.58
N LYS A 2 -0.40 11.34 -19.13
CA LYS A 2 -1.71 10.71 -19.05
C LYS A 2 -2.00 10.35 -17.58
N GLY A 3 -3.25 10.48 -17.17
CA GLY A 3 -3.67 10.13 -15.80
C GLY A 3 -3.73 11.30 -14.80
N GLY A 4 -3.51 12.54 -15.22
CA GLY A 4 -3.84 13.74 -14.41
C GLY A 4 -2.89 14.02 -13.23
N TRP A 5 -1.66 13.50 -13.29
CA TRP A 5 -0.60 13.85 -12.35
C TRP A 5 0.14 15.13 -12.79
N THR A 6 0.47 15.99 -11.83
CA THR A 6 1.33 17.15 -12.02
C THR A 6 2.72 16.83 -11.49
N ILE A 7 3.75 16.92 -12.34
CA ILE A 7 5.14 16.81 -11.88
C ILE A 7 5.47 18.05 -11.06
N LEU A 8 5.92 17.81 -9.83
CA LEU A 8 6.41 18.86 -8.94
C LEU A 8 7.88 19.16 -9.23
N ALA A 9 8.66 18.12 -9.51
CA ALA A 9 10.06 18.23 -9.86
C ALA A 9 10.55 16.96 -10.57
N GLU A 10 11.43 17.15 -11.55
CA GLU A 10 12.28 16.08 -12.10
C GLU A 10 13.63 16.10 -11.38
N ASN A 11 14.27 14.94 -11.22
CA ASN A 11 15.52 14.77 -10.48
C ASN A 11 15.43 15.31 -9.05
N TYR A 12 14.32 15.02 -8.37
CA TYR A 12 14.09 15.51 -7.01
C TYR A 12 15.12 14.91 -6.05
N ALA A 13 15.97 15.76 -5.48
CA ALA A 13 16.98 15.36 -4.49
C ALA A 13 16.35 15.27 -3.10
N LEU A 14 16.71 14.22 -2.35
CA LEU A 14 16.36 14.11 -0.94
C LEU A 14 17.52 14.63 -0.09
N GLU A 15 17.18 15.38 0.94
CA GLU A 15 18.15 15.99 1.85
C GLU A 15 17.92 15.43 3.26
N TYR A 16 19.01 15.05 3.93
CA TYR A 16 19.00 14.64 5.33
C TYR A 16 20.25 15.17 6.03
N GLY A 17 20.07 16.12 6.95
CA GLY A 17 21.20 16.84 7.54
C GLY A 17 21.96 17.65 6.47
N GLU A 18 23.27 17.39 6.32
CA GLU A 18 24.13 18.01 5.31
C GLU A 18 24.22 17.19 4.02
N ASP A 19 23.72 15.95 4.04
CA ASP A 19 23.81 15.03 2.92
C ASP A 19 22.67 15.27 1.92
N LYS A 20 23.05 15.43 0.65
CA LYS A 20 22.11 15.45 -0.49
C LYS A 20 22.26 14.16 -1.28
N LEU A 21 21.20 13.36 -1.32
CA LEU A 21 21.13 12.20 -2.18
C LEU A 21 20.49 12.59 -3.51
N TYR A 22 21.30 12.56 -4.55
CA TYR A 22 20.81 12.57 -5.92
C TYR A 22 20.46 11.14 -6.31
N ALA A 23 19.30 10.95 -6.95
CA ALA A 23 19.11 9.77 -7.78
C ALA A 23 20.20 9.78 -8.85
N ASP A 24 20.91 8.65 -9.01
CA ASP A 24 22.09 8.54 -9.87
C ASP A 24 21.85 9.21 -11.24
N LEU A 25 22.82 10.01 -11.68
CA LEU A 25 22.84 10.73 -12.97
C LEU A 25 22.81 9.82 -14.22
N ALA A 26 22.63 8.51 -14.05
CA ALA A 26 22.35 7.60 -15.15
C ALA A 26 20.92 7.85 -15.66
N ALA A 27 20.56 7.31 -16.83
CA ALA A 27 19.29 7.58 -17.53
C ALA A 27 17.98 7.27 -16.76
N GLU A 28 18.08 6.84 -15.50
CA GLU A 28 17.02 6.51 -14.55
C GLU A 28 16.76 7.74 -13.66
N LYS A 29 15.57 8.37 -13.78
CA LYS A 29 15.26 9.62 -13.08
C LYS A 29 14.25 9.39 -11.97
N ALA A 30 14.56 9.86 -10.76
CA ALA A 30 13.56 10.05 -9.73
C ALA A 30 12.73 11.30 -10.02
N PHE A 31 11.44 11.27 -9.70
CA PHE A 31 10.58 12.46 -9.80
C PHE A 31 9.53 12.52 -8.70
N ALA A 32 9.11 13.74 -8.40
CA ALA A 32 8.02 14.04 -7.49
C ALA A 32 6.77 14.42 -8.28
N ALA A 33 5.61 13.89 -7.92
CA ALA A 33 4.35 14.21 -8.57
C ALA A 33 3.20 14.31 -7.57
N GLN A 34 2.15 15.05 -7.94
CA GLN A 34 0.93 15.16 -7.14
C GLN A 34 -0.34 15.00 -7.97
N LYS A 35 -1.39 14.49 -7.33
CA LYS A 35 -2.76 14.42 -7.87
C LYS A 35 -3.77 14.37 -6.74
N GLN A 36 -4.76 15.28 -6.75
CA GLN A 36 -5.88 15.30 -5.77
C GLN A 36 -5.42 15.19 -4.30
N GLY A 37 -4.36 15.94 -3.93
CA GLY A 37 -3.79 15.92 -2.58
C GLY A 37 -2.86 14.74 -2.27
N ARG A 38 -2.79 13.73 -3.13
CA ARG A 38 -1.81 12.64 -3.02
C ARG A 38 -0.49 13.06 -3.64
N LYS A 39 0.61 12.97 -2.89
CA LYS A 39 1.97 13.19 -3.39
C LYS A 39 2.76 11.89 -3.44
N ILE A 40 3.51 11.69 -4.52
CA ILE A 40 4.34 10.50 -4.72
C ILE A 40 5.77 10.91 -5.09
N PHE A 41 6.72 10.13 -4.60
CA PHE A 41 8.09 10.14 -5.06
C PHE A 41 8.31 8.84 -5.83
N VAL A 42 8.80 8.91 -7.05
CA VAL A 42 8.90 7.75 -7.94
C VAL A 42 10.35 7.56 -8.35
N GLU A 43 10.92 6.41 -7.99
CA GLU A 43 12.23 5.95 -8.45
C GLU A 43 12.05 5.05 -9.68
N VAL A 44 12.56 5.44 -10.84
CA VAL A 44 12.35 4.70 -12.10
C VAL A 44 13.51 3.75 -12.37
N LYS A 45 13.24 2.46 -12.54
CA LYS A 45 14.27 1.44 -12.84
C LYS A 45 13.99 0.64 -14.10
N SER A 46 15.01 0.55 -14.95
CA SER A 46 14.95 -0.15 -16.24
C SER A 46 15.24 -1.65 -16.13
N PHE A 47 16.03 -2.08 -15.15
CA PHE A 47 16.49 -3.46 -14.96
C PHE A 47 17.23 -4.04 -16.18
N LEU A 48 17.97 -3.19 -16.91
CA LEU A 48 18.80 -3.55 -18.07
C LEU A 48 20.30 -3.71 -17.73
N GLY A 49 20.64 -3.75 -16.44
CA GLY A 49 22.01 -3.82 -15.98
C GLY A 49 22.62 -5.22 -16.11
N ARG A 50 23.68 -5.45 -15.34
CA ARG A 50 24.51 -6.66 -15.45
C ARG A 50 23.72 -7.95 -15.19
N SER A 51 22.78 -7.91 -14.26
CA SER A 51 21.87 -9.01 -13.96
C SER A 51 20.67 -8.51 -13.17
N PHE A 52 19.55 -9.23 -13.23
CA PHE A 52 18.37 -8.91 -12.44
C PHE A 52 18.66 -8.82 -10.93
N CYS A 53 19.48 -9.71 -10.37
CA CYS A 53 19.78 -9.69 -8.93
C CYS A 53 20.55 -8.44 -8.54
N ASN A 54 21.58 -8.07 -9.31
CA ASN A 54 22.35 -6.84 -9.09
C ASN A 54 21.45 -5.60 -9.15
N ASP A 55 20.56 -5.52 -10.14
CA ASP A 55 19.67 -4.38 -10.30
C ASP A 55 18.61 -4.34 -9.20
N LEU A 56 18.14 -5.50 -8.74
CA LEU A 56 17.22 -5.62 -7.61
C LEU A 56 17.87 -5.15 -6.30
N GLU A 57 19.13 -5.53 -6.05
CA GLU A 57 19.91 -5.09 -4.89
C GLU A 57 20.03 -3.56 -4.87
N GLY A 58 20.44 -2.96 -5.99
CA GLY A 58 20.55 -1.51 -6.13
C GLY A 58 19.20 -0.79 -5.97
N ALA A 59 18.17 -1.26 -6.69
CA ALA A 59 16.83 -0.66 -6.65
C ALA A 59 16.20 -0.70 -5.25
N VAL A 60 16.30 -1.85 -4.57
CA VAL A 60 15.73 -2.02 -3.23
C VAL A 60 16.55 -1.26 -2.19
N GLY A 61 17.88 -1.25 -2.31
CA GLY A 61 18.76 -0.45 -1.45
C GLY A 61 18.42 1.04 -1.52
N GLN A 62 18.33 1.59 -2.73
CA GLN A 62 17.96 2.99 -2.96
C GLN A 62 16.54 3.28 -2.45
N TYR A 63 15.57 2.41 -2.76
CA TYR A 63 14.20 2.56 -2.26
C TYR A 63 14.14 2.65 -0.73
N ILE A 64 14.86 1.77 -0.02
CA ILE A 64 14.88 1.76 1.45
C ILE A 64 15.49 3.06 1.99
N ILE A 65 16.62 3.50 1.43
CA ILE A 65 17.28 4.74 1.87
C ILE A 65 16.34 5.94 1.68
N TYR A 66 15.74 6.08 0.49
CA TYR A 66 14.84 7.18 0.19
C TYR A 66 13.58 7.15 1.05
N ARG A 67 12.99 5.97 1.27
CA ARG A 67 11.86 5.82 2.18
C ARG A 67 12.21 6.31 3.58
N ASN A 68 13.34 5.86 4.13
CA ASN A 68 13.74 6.23 5.48
C ASN A 68 13.93 7.75 5.61
N ILE A 69 14.54 8.41 4.61
CA ILE A 69 14.69 9.88 4.62
C ILE A 69 13.32 10.57 4.59
N LEU A 70 12.39 10.11 3.74
CA LEU A 70 11.04 10.66 3.67
C LEU A 70 10.30 10.50 5.01
N GLU A 71 10.46 9.37 5.68
CA GLU A 71 9.87 9.10 6.99
C GLU A 71 10.48 10.00 8.08
N GLU A 72 11.80 10.05 8.19
CA GLU A 72 12.52 10.86 9.20
C GLU A 72 12.26 12.37 9.03
N THR A 73 12.06 12.83 7.79
CA THR A 73 11.75 14.24 7.50
C THR A 73 10.26 14.58 7.61
N ASN A 74 9.42 13.62 8.03
CA ASN A 74 7.96 13.74 8.09
C ASN A 74 7.35 14.22 6.76
N SER A 75 7.90 13.72 5.65
CA SER A 75 7.48 14.07 4.30
C SER A 75 6.11 13.45 3.98
N ASP A 76 5.30 14.18 3.22
CA ASP A 76 3.99 13.70 2.75
C ASP A 76 4.06 12.90 1.44
N PHE A 77 5.27 12.70 0.90
CA PHE A 77 5.49 11.89 -0.29
C PHE A 77 5.47 10.39 0.02
N LYS A 78 4.64 9.64 -0.71
CA LYS A 78 4.70 8.17 -0.72
C LYS A 78 5.64 7.67 -1.84
N ILE A 79 6.72 6.98 -1.46
CA ILE A 79 7.68 6.43 -2.42
C ILE A 79 7.14 5.21 -3.17
N HIS A 80 7.45 5.13 -4.46
CA HIS A 80 7.19 4.00 -5.35
C HIS A 80 8.41 3.68 -6.21
N LEU A 81 8.66 2.40 -6.44
CA LEU A 81 9.62 1.90 -7.42
C LEU A 81 8.88 1.64 -8.74
N ALA A 82 9.15 2.44 -9.77
CA ALA A 82 8.56 2.27 -11.08
C ALA A 82 9.36 1.29 -11.95
N ILE A 83 8.65 0.31 -12.51
CA ILE A 83 9.19 -0.71 -13.41
C ILE A 83 8.24 -0.93 -14.58
N THR A 84 8.77 -1.41 -15.70
CA THR A 84 7.92 -1.72 -16.86
C THR A 84 7.09 -2.99 -16.63
N GLY A 85 5.93 -3.08 -17.29
CA GLY A 85 5.10 -4.29 -17.27
C GLY A 85 5.85 -5.57 -17.69
N GLY A 86 6.77 -5.45 -18.66
CA GLY A 86 7.62 -6.56 -19.10
C GLY A 86 8.56 -7.08 -18.01
N ILE A 87 9.22 -6.18 -17.27
CA ILE A 87 10.08 -6.53 -16.13
C ILE A 87 9.25 -7.15 -15.01
N HIS A 88 8.07 -6.58 -14.73
CA HIS A 88 7.19 -7.09 -13.69
C HIS A 88 6.78 -8.55 -13.94
N ARG A 89 6.33 -8.86 -15.15
CA ARG A 89 5.90 -10.21 -15.55
C ARG A 89 7.06 -11.20 -15.56
N SER A 90 8.24 -10.79 -16.03
CA SER A 90 9.37 -11.71 -16.26
C SER A 90 10.21 -11.99 -15.00
N TYR A 91 10.34 -11.00 -14.10
CA TYR A 91 11.26 -11.09 -12.97
C TYR A 91 10.61 -10.88 -11.61
N PHE A 92 9.70 -9.91 -11.47
CA PHE A 92 9.07 -9.64 -10.18
C PHE A 92 8.02 -10.68 -9.75
N GLN A 93 7.59 -11.57 -10.65
CA GLN A 93 6.79 -12.75 -10.30
C GLN A 93 7.60 -13.89 -9.67
N LYS A 94 8.95 -13.82 -9.71
CA LYS A 94 9.79 -14.86 -9.12
C LYS A 94 9.75 -14.77 -7.59
N LYS A 95 9.79 -15.93 -6.92
CA LYS A 95 9.71 -16.04 -5.45
C LYS A 95 10.69 -15.12 -4.70
N LEU A 96 11.93 -15.01 -5.19
CA LEU A 96 12.94 -14.14 -4.60
C LEU A 96 12.51 -12.67 -4.63
N ALA A 97 12.12 -12.16 -5.81
CA ALA A 97 11.70 -10.77 -5.97
C ALA A 97 10.46 -10.46 -5.13
N GLN A 98 9.44 -11.33 -5.18
CA GLN A 98 8.23 -11.19 -4.35
C GLN A 98 8.55 -11.19 -2.86
N MET A 99 9.46 -12.05 -2.42
CA MET A 99 9.91 -12.09 -1.03
C MET A 99 10.60 -10.79 -0.63
N ILE A 100 11.52 -10.26 -1.45
CA ILE A 100 12.24 -9.01 -1.18
C ILE A 100 11.28 -7.81 -1.15
N VAL A 101 10.42 -7.68 -2.16
CA VAL A 101 9.40 -6.61 -2.24
C VAL A 101 8.50 -6.64 -1.02
N ARG A 102 8.00 -7.82 -0.64
CA ARG A 102 7.12 -7.99 0.52
C ARG A 102 7.83 -7.69 1.84
N ARG A 103 9.02 -8.27 2.07
CA ARG A 103 9.80 -8.08 3.31
C ARG A 103 10.18 -6.62 3.53
N ASN A 104 10.47 -5.90 2.45
CA ASN A 104 10.89 -4.51 2.50
C ASN A 104 9.76 -3.53 2.22
N LYS A 105 8.48 -3.96 2.20
CA LYS A 105 7.30 -3.11 1.98
C LYS A 105 7.46 -2.17 0.76
N VAL A 106 7.99 -2.69 -0.34
CA VAL A 106 8.26 -1.91 -1.56
C VAL A 106 6.95 -1.70 -2.32
N ASN A 107 6.56 -0.44 -2.52
CA ASN A 107 5.44 -0.10 -3.40
C ASN A 107 5.94 -0.09 -4.84
N LEU A 108 5.28 -0.82 -5.74
CA LEU A 108 5.61 -0.85 -7.16
C LEU A 108 4.63 0.01 -7.96
N LEU A 109 5.16 0.70 -8.95
CA LEU A 109 4.40 1.38 -9.99
C LEU A 109 4.69 0.72 -11.33
N ILE A 110 3.74 -0.06 -11.83
CA ILE A 110 3.91 -0.76 -13.10
C ILE A 110 3.48 0.17 -14.22
N VAL A 111 4.38 0.42 -15.17
CA VAL A 111 4.15 1.35 -16.29
C VAL A 111 4.27 0.65 -17.63
N ASP A 112 3.50 1.14 -18.60
CA ASP A 112 3.66 0.86 -20.01
C ASP A 112 4.48 2.01 -20.62
N PRO A 113 5.75 1.76 -21.00
CA PRO A 113 6.60 2.80 -21.56
C PRO A 113 6.16 3.24 -22.96
N ASP A 114 5.50 2.37 -23.73
CA ASP A 114 5.05 2.68 -25.10
C ASP A 114 3.79 3.55 -25.08
N ARG A 115 2.90 3.31 -24.11
CA ARG A 115 1.64 4.08 -23.96
C ARG A 115 1.79 5.30 -23.05
N GLU A 116 2.90 5.41 -22.32
CA GLU A 116 3.13 6.40 -21.27
C GLU A 116 2.02 6.41 -20.21
N GLU A 117 1.63 5.20 -19.78
CA GLU A 117 0.49 4.98 -18.88
C GLU A 117 0.89 4.11 -17.69
N ILE A 118 0.21 4.32 -16.57
CA ILE A 118 0.34 3.46 -15.40
C ILE A 118 -0.57 2.24 -15.62
N GLU A 119 0.02 1.06 -15.71
CA GLU A 119 -0.71 -0.21 -15.81
C GLU A 119 -1.31 -0.61 -14.45
N GLN A 120 -0.51 -0.51 -13.38
CA GLN A 120 -0.90 -1.04 -12.06
C GLN A 120 -0.15 -0.37 -10.91
N TRP A 121 -0.84 -0.18 -9.79
CA TRP A 121 -0.25 0.18 -8.49
C TRP A 121 -0.21 -1.07 -7.61
N ILE A 122 0.95 -1.39 -7.04
CA ILE A 122 1.08 -2.48 -6.06
C ILE A 122 1.62 -1.89 -4.78
N GLU A 123 0.73 -1.63 -3.83
CA GLU A 123 1.07 -1.02 -2.55
C GLU A 123 0.89 -2.04 -1.43
N TYR A 124 1.87 -2.08 -0.53
CA TYR A 124 1.93 -3.12 0.49
C TYR A 124 0.69 -3.11 1.41
N HIS A 125 0.30 -1.95 1.95
CA HIS A 125 -0.88 -1.85 2.82
C HIS A 125 -2.17 -2.29 2.11
N ARG A 126 -2.37 -1.87 0.84
CA ARG A 126 -3.55 -2.24 0.05
C ARG A 126 -3.66 -3.74 -0.11
N GLU A 127 -2.56 -4.40 -0.46
CA GLU A 127 -2.53 -5.83 -0.68
C GLU A 127 -2.74 -6.62 0.63
N VAL A 128 -2.19 -6.13 1.75
CA VAL A 128 -2.44 -6.71 3.07
C VAL A 128 -3.92 -6.59 3.46
N ILE A 129 -4.53 -5.40 3.33
CA ILE A 129 -5.96 -5.18 3.65
C ILE A 129 -6.85 -6.07 2.78
N LYS A 130 -6.64 -6.05 1.45
CA LYS A 130 -7.41 -6.86 0.50
C LYS A 130 -7.27 -8.35 0.80
N LYS A 131 -6.09 -8.81 1.21
CA LYS A 131 -5.85 -10.20 1.60
C LYS A 131 -6.70 -10.57 2.83
N ILE A 132 -6.63 -9.78 3.90
CA ILE A 132 -7.37 -10.06 5.13
C ILE A 132 -8.89 -10.10 4.86
N LEU A 133 -9.43 -9.10 4.16
CA LEU A 133 -10.86 -9.05 3.85
C LEU A 133 -11.32 -10.24 2.99
N LYS A 134 -10.49 -10.70 2.04
CA LYS A 134 -10.76 -11.92 1.27
C LYS A 134 -10.70 -13.18 2.14
N GLU A 135 -9.78 -13.25 3.11
CA GLU A 135 -9.69 -14.37 4.05
C GLU A 135 -10.95 -14.47 4.91
N TYR A 136 -11.42 -13.36 5.49
CA TYR A 136 -12.70 -13.33 6.22
C TYR A 136 -13.90 -13.70 5.33
N HIS A 137 -13.99 -13.17 4.12
CA HIS A 137 -15.04 -13.54 3.16
C HIS A 137 -15.02 -15.05 2.85
N ASN A 138 -13.83 -15.63 2.61
CA ASN A 138 -13.68 -17.06 2.34
C ASN A 138 -14.03 -17.93 3.55
N LEU A 139 -13.76 -17.47 4.78
CA LEU A 139 -14.19 -18.16 6.00
C LEU A 139 -15.72 -18.17 6.10
N ASN A 140 -16.37 -17.05 5.80
CA ASN A 140 -17.84 -16.96 5.79
C ASN A 140 -18.47 -17.91 4.76
N LEU A 141 -17.88 -18.03 3.56
CA LEU A 141 -18.35 -18.97 2.52
C LEU A 141 -18.28 -20.44 2.93
N LYS A 142 -17.34 -20.80 3.81
CA LYS A 142 -17.15 -22.19 4.27
C LYS A 142 -18.06 -22.57 5.42
N SER A 143 -18.81 -21.62 5.99
CA SER A 143 -19.69 -21.89 7.12
C SER A 143 -20.94 -22.67 6.66
N PRO A 144 -21.10 -23.96 7.05
CA PRO A 144 -22.17 -24.81 6.55
C PRO A 144 -23.58 -24.36 6.98
N SER A 145 -23.67 -23.45 7.94
CA SER A 145 -24.91 -22.90 8.50
C SER A 145 -25.14 -21.43 8.15
N ALA A 146 -24.33 -20.84 7.28
CA ALA A 146 -24.45 -19.43 6.93
C ALA A 146 -25.71 -19.16 6.08
N THR A 147 -26.74 -18.64 6.71
CA THR A 147 -27.85 -17.95 6.02
C THR A 147 -27.48 -16.52 5.60
N LEU A 148 -26.24 -16.11 5.90
CA LEU A 148 -25.70 -14.79 5.62
C LEU A 148 -24.65 -14.90 4.52
N GLU A 149 -24.81 -14.07 3.49
CA GLU A 149 -23.83 -13.82 2.46
C GLU A 149 -22.87 -12.71 2.92
N SER A 150 -21.67 -12.71 2.37
CA SER A 150 -20.74 -11.59 2.52
C SER A 150 -20.18 -11.18 1.18
N ALA A 151 -19.76 -9.92 1.06
CA ALA A 151 -19.14 -9.38 -0.13
C ALA A 151 -18.01 -8.43 0.25
N VAL A 152 -16.92 -8.48 -0.51
CA VAL A 152 -15.82 -7.51 -0.39
C VAL A 152 -16.02 -6.36 -1.35
N VAL A 153 -15.76 -5.14 -0.90
CA VAL A 153 -15.85 -3.91 -1.71
C VAL A 153 -14.54 -3.16 -1.60
N PHE A 154 -13.87 -2.91 -2.73
CA PHE A 154 -12.59 -2.21 -2.79
C PHE A 154 -12.72 -0.98 -3.69
N ASP A 155 -12.64 0.21 -3.12
CA ASP A 155 -12.47 1.48 -3.83
C ASP A 155 -11.01 1.93 -3.67
N GLU A 156 -10.13 1.42 -4.54
CA GLU A 156 -8.68 1.75 -4.51
C GLU A 156 -8.38 3.19 -4.96
N ALA A 157 -9.34 3.86 -5.61
CA ALA A 157 -9.18 5.24 -6.04
C ALA A 157 -9.35 6.21 -4.86
N ARG A 158 -10.22 5.86 -3.91
CA ARG A 158 -10.48 6.64 -2.69
C ARG A 158 -9.91 5.98 -1.43
N ASP A 159 -9.26 4.83 -1.59
CA ASP A 159 -8.65 4.04 -0.53
C ASP A 159 -9.65 3.57 0.55
N HIS A 160 -10.84 3.10 0.15
CA HIS A 160 -11.83 2.48 1.04
C HIS A 160 -11.99 0.97 0.78
N TYR A 161 -12.01 0.18 1.85
CA TYR A 161 -12.05 -1.27 1.80
C TYR A 161 -13.04 -1.80 2.83
N LEU A 162 -14.06 -2.54 2.37
CA LEU A 162 -15.16 -3.00 3.21
C LEU A 162 -15.40 -4.51 3.06
N LEU A 163 -15.82 -5.13 4.15
CA LEU A 163 -16.50 -6.43 4.16
C LEU A 163 -17.96 -6.22 4.57
N LEU A 164 -18.87 -6.43 3.65
CA LEU A 164 -20.30 -6.36 3.89
C LEU A 164 -20.85 -7.74 4.25
N THR A 165 -21.84 -7.77 5.13
CA THR A 165 -22.63 -8.97 5.45
C THR A 165 -24.09 -8.68 5.18
N MET A 166 -24.79 -9.61 4.55
CA MET A 166 -26.20 -9.47 4.21
C MET A 166 -26.90 -10.82 4.15
N GLY A 167 -28.17 -10.87 4.54
CA GLY A 167 -28.95 -12.10 4.50
C GLY A 167 -30.13 -12.03 5.44
N TRP A 168 -30.62 -13.20 5.82
CA TRP A 168 -31.71 -13.32 6.78
C TRP A 168 -31.30 -14.27 7.87
N LYS A 169 -31.52 -13.89 9.13
CA LYS A 169 -31.37 -14.79 10.26
C LYS A 169 -32.76 -14.97 10.86
N LYS A 170 -33.38 -16.13 10.61
CA LYS A 170 -34.82 -16.34 10.83
C LYS A 170 -35.60 -15.25 10.08
N ASP A 171 -36.42 -14.48 10.79
CA ASP A 171 -37.26 -13.42 10.22
C ASP A 171 -36.63 -12.03 10.31
N GLU A 172 -35.36 -11.93 10.71
CA GLU A 172 -34.63 -10.68 10.82
C GLU A 172 -33.71 -10.46 9.62
N ARG A 173 -33.85 -9.30 8.97
CA ARG A 173 -32.95 -8.88 7.91
C ARG A 173 -31.62 -8.45 8.52
N ILE A 174 -30.54 -9.13 8.15
CA ILE A 174 -29.18 -8.71 8.47
C ILE A 174 -28.61 -8.00 7.25
N LYS A 175 -28.15 -6.76 7.43
CA LYS A 175 -27.39 -6.02 6.41
C LYS A 175 -26.52 -4.97 7.10
N GLY A 176 -25.20 -5.05 6.91
CA GLY A 176 -24.27 -4.13 7.54
C GLY A 176 -22.84 -4.29 7.07
N VAL A 177 -21.98 -3.40 7.55
CA VAL A 177 -20.54 -3.44 7.39
C VAL A 177 -19.97 -4.25 8.56
N THR A 178 -19.21 -5.31 8.27
CA THR A 178 -18.50 -6.08 9.31
C THR A 178 -17.14 -5.49 9.59
N ILE A 179 -16.43 -5.07 8.54
CA ILE A 179 -15.12 -4.43 8.62
C ILE A 179 -15.12 -3.28 7.63
N HIS A 180 -14.68 -2.09 8.06
CA HIS A 180 -14.36 -0.97 7.18
C HIS A 180 -12.98 -0.43 7.54
N VAL A 181 -12.09 -0.47 6.55
CA VAL A 181 -10.76 0.09 6.59
C VAL A 181 -10.64 1.16 5.51
N ARG A 182 -9.93 2.25 5.81
CA ARG A 182 -9.43 3.17 4.77
C ARG A 182 -7.94 3.43 4.91
N LEU A 183 -7.28 3.78 3.80
CA LEU A 183 -5.92 4.30 3.85
C LEU A 183 -5.96 5.82 3.79
N GLN A 184 -5.33 6.46 4.78
CA GLN A 184 -5.21 7.91 4.83
C GLN A 184 -3.83 8.27 5.37
N ASN A 185 -3.14 9.20 4.69
CA ASN A 185 -1.81 9.70 5.07
C ASN A 185 -0.79 8.57 5.32
N GLY A 186 -0.83 7.52 4.51
CA GLY A 186 0.08 6.37 4.63
C GLY A 186 -0.27 5.38 5.73
N LYS A 187 -1.32 5.62 6.52
CA LYS A 187 -1.77 4.76 7.62
C LYS A 187 -3.06 4.02 7.32
N ILE A 188 -3.25 2.90 8.00
CA ILE A 188 -4.45 2.06 7.97
C ILE A 188 -5.41 2.52 9.06
N TRP A 189 -6.51 3.15 8.66
CA TRP A 189 -7.58 3.58 9.56
C TRP A 189 -8.66 2.51 9.62
N ILE A 190 -8.87 1.91 10.78
CA ILE A 190 -9.94 0.94 11.03
C ILE A 190 -11.17 1.71 11.52
N GLU A 191 -12.12 1.95 10.63
CA GLU A 191 -13.34 2.72 10.88
C GLU A 191 -14.42 1.89 11.58
N GLU A 192 -14.47 0.58 11.28
CA GLU A 192 -15.42 -0.34 11.87
C GLU A 192 -14.84 -1.76 11.87
N ASP A 193 -15.05 -2.51 12.95
CA ASP A 193 -14.60 -3.89 13.08
C ASP A 193 -15.48 -4.65 14.09
N TRP A 194 -16.24 -5.61 13.57
CA TRP A 194 -17.12 -6.50 14.34
C TRP A 194 -16.58 -7.94 14.44
N THR A 195 -15.29 -8.13 14.18
CA THR A 195 -14.64 -9.44 14.34
C THR A 195 -14.23 -9.69 15.78
N GLU A 196 -14.10 -10.96 16.17
CA GLU A 196 -13.77 -11.35 17.55
C GLU A 196 -12.30 -11.05 17.90
N GLU A 197 -11.35 -11.45 17.04
CA GLU A 197 -9.92 -11.18 17.25
C GLU A 197 -9.48 -9.77 16.82
N GLY A 198 -10.27 -9.11 15.98
CA GLY A 198 -9.98 -7.79 15.43
C GLY A 198 -9.03 -7.81 14.24
N ILE A 199 -9.34 -7.05 13.19
CA ILE A 199 -8.47 -6.88 12.02
C ILE A 199 -7.11 -6.25 12.37
N ALA A 200 -7.03 -5.46 13.44
CA ALA A 200 -5.78 -4.92 13.94
C ALA A 200 -4.76 -6.05 14.24
N THR A 201 -5.20 -7.15 14.86
CA THR A 201 -4.38 -8.32 15.17
C THR A 201 -3.86 -8.99 13.89
N ASP A 202 -4.69 -9.11 12.87
CA ASP A 202 -4.30 -9.65 11.56
C ASP A 202 -3.26 -8.79 10.84
N LEU A 203 -3.41 -7.45 10.92
CA LEU A 203 -2.47 -6.50 10.36
C LEU A 203 -1.09 -6.63 11.02
N LEU A 204 -1.05 -6.67 12.35
CA LEU A 204 0.18 -6.88 13.12
C LEU A 204 0.87 -8.20 12.73
N ARG A 205 0.09 -9.29 12.65
CA ARG A 205 0.58 -10.62 12.23
C ARG A 205 1.18 -10.61 10.84
N LEU A 206 0.69 -9.76 9.94
CA LEU A 206 1.19 -9.63 8.57
C LEU A 206 2.35 -8.64 8.44
N GLY A 207 2.80 -8.02 9.54
CA GLY A 207 3.98 -7.17 9.61
C GLY A 207 3.72 -5.66 9.47
N ILE A 208 2.46 -5.23 9.61
CA ILE A 208 2.12 -3.81 9.76
C ILE A 208 2.47 -3.39 11.18
N ALA A 209 3.22 -2.30 11.33
CA ALA A 209 3.59 -1.81 12.65
C ALA A 209 2.41 -1.09 13.33
N PRO A 210 2.31 -1.08 14.67
CA PRO A 210 1.23 -0.39 15.39
C PRO A 210 1.12 1.11 15.02
N GLU A 211 2.23 1.77 14.72
CA GLU A 211 2.31 3.19 14.35
C GLU A 211 1.76 3.47 12.94
N GLU A 212 1.54 2.42 12.15
CA GLU A 212 0.91 2.46 10.83
C GLU A 212 -0.61 2.23 10.91
N ILE A 213 -1.15 1.90 12.08
CA ILE A 213 -2.57 1.56 12.28
C ILE A 213 -3.23 2.62 13.17
N VAL A 214 -4.43 3.06 12.80
CA VAL A 214 -5.26 3.99 13.59
C VAL A 214 -6.59 3.31 13.89
N LEU A 215 -6.93 3.18 15.17
CA LEU A 215 -8.25 2.69 15.61
C LEU A 215 -9.27 3.81 15.51
N ALA A 216 -9.82 4.03 14.31
CA ALA A 216 -10.65 5.18 14.00
C ALA A 216 -12.05 5.11 14.63
N PHE A 217 -12.56 3.90 14.90
CA PHE A 217 -13.78 3.66 15.67
C PHE A 217 -13.70 4.18 17.11
N HIS A 218 -12.49 4.40 17.66
CA HIS A 218 -12.32 5.11 18.91
C HIS A 218 -12.36 6.64 18.72
N PRO A 219 -13.03 7.38 19.63
CA PRO A 219 -12.99 8.83 19.67
C PRO A 219 -11.54 9.37 19.62
N PRO A 220 -11.24 10.43 18.86
CA PRO A 220 -9.88 10.93 18.68
C PRO A 220 -9.10 11.14 19.98
N GLN A 221 -9.75 11.62 21.04
CA GLN A 221 -9.13 11.90 22.34
C GLN A 221 -8.72 10.62 23.10
N LEU A 222 -9.30 9.47 22.76
CA LEU A 222 -9.00 8.20 23.41
C LEU A 222 -7.86 7.45 22.72
N ARG A 223 -7.53 7.80 21.46
CA ARG A 223 -6.50 7.10 20.68
C ARG A 223 -5.09 7.23 21.28
N GLN A 224 -4.82 8.31 22.00
CA GLN A 224 -3.55 8.51 22.70
C GLN A 224 -3.29 7.48 23.81
N TYR A 225 -4.33 6.77 24.26
CA TYR A 225 -4.23 5.74 25.31
C TYR A 225 -4.14 4.32 24.73
N THR A 226 -4.12 4.18 23.40
CA THR A 226 -3.92 2.88 22.74
C THR A 226 -2.44 2.70 22.37
N GLU A 227 -2.05 1.48 22.02
CA GLU A 227 -0.70 1.18 21.50
C GLU A 227 -0.55 1.51 20.00
N PHE A 228 -1.57 2.08 19.39
CA PHE A 228 -1.65 2.36 17.95
C PHE A 228 -1.47 3.86 17.66
N ALA A 229 -1.36 4.23 16.40
CA ALA A 229 -1.27 5.64 16.02
C ALA A 229 -2.54 6.44 16.29
N ILE A 230 -2.34 7.74 16.55
CA ILE A 230 -3.40 8.70 16.85
C ILE A 230 -4.10 9.21 15.58
N ALA A 231 -3.31 9.43 14.51
CA ALA A 231 -3.72 9.90 13.19
C ALA A 231 -2.68 9.49 12.14
#